data_AF-R9J836-F1
#
_entry.id   AF-R9J836-F1
#
_cell.length_a   1.000
_cell.length_b   1.000
_cell.length_c   1.000
_cell.angle_alpha   90.00
_cell.angle_beta   90.00
_cell.angle_gamma   90.00
#
_symmetry.space_group_name_H-M   'P 1'
#
loop_
_entity.id
_entity.type
_entity.pdbx_description
1 polymer ?
#
loop_
_entity_poly.entity_id
_entity_poly.type
_entity_poly.pdbx_seq_one_letter_code
_entity_poly.pdbx_strand_id
1 'polypeptide(L)'
;MSLPYFPVVDHTIMMNFIEIVLCHFESCFSRKAAFRWFVTITVGFMLRSDKLGLTSVIRDLALSPGSYDSMLHFFRASSWSLEDIRRRWFSAVMDHAPLYREGGFHVLVGDGVKQSKEGRRMPGVKKLFQESENSAKPEYIHGHMFGGLGILAGSVRSWACIPLSIRLHDGLQAAREWKDAAVSSSSHVIQMVEDA
;
A
#
# COMPACT_ATOMS: atom_id res chain seq x y z
N MET A 1 -25.40 -3.48 24.50
CA MET A 1 -24.64 -2.44 23.78
C MET A 1 -25.29 -2.27 22.43
N SER A 2 -26.07 -1.21 22.24
CA SER A 2 -26.65 -0.87 20.93
C SER A 2 -25.53 -0.37 20.02
N LEU A 3 -25.34 -1.05 18.88
CA LEU A 3 -24.51 -0.54 17.79
C LEU A 3 -25.00 0.87 17.44
N PRO A 4 -24.11 1.86 17.25
CA PRO A 4 -24.53 3.16 16.76
C PRO A 4 -25.23 2.94 15.41
N TYR A 5 -26.49 3.37 15.34
CA TYR A 5 -27.26 3.41 14.11
C TYR A 5 -26.64 4.50 13.24
N PHE A 6 -25.65 4.12 12.43
CA PHE A 6 -25.15 4.99 11.38
C PHE A 6 -26.30 5.20 10.37
N PRO A 7 -26.67 6.45 10.05
CA PRO A 7 -27.73 6.73 9.09
C PRO A 7 -27.46 6.01 7.76
N VAL A 8 -28.48 5.37 7.19
CA VAL A 8 -28.40 4.69 5.88
C VAL A 8 -27.80 5.59 4.79
N VAL A 9 -28.05 6.90 4.89
CA VAL A 9 -27.50 7.94 4.00
C VAL A 9 -25.96 7.95 4.03
N ASP A 10 -25.34 7.85 5.20
CA ASP A 10 -23.88 7.90 5.34
C ASP A 10 -23.21 6.65 4.76
N HIS A 11 -23.86 5.49 4.87
CA HIS A 11 -23.40 4.25 4.23
C HIS A 11 -23.42 4.35 2.70
N THR A 12 -24.50 4.89 2.13
CA THR A 12 -24.59 5.10 0.68
C THR A 12 -23.55 6.11 0.20
N ILE A 13 -23.30 7.19 0.94
CA ILE A 13 -22.26 8.17 0.61
C ILE A 13 -20.87 7.53 0.60
N MET A 14 -20.54 6.72 1.63
CA MET A 14 -19.24 6.05 1.71
C MET A 14 -19.04 5.03 0.58
N MET A 15 -20.05 4.21 0.28
CA MET A 15 -19.94 3.23 -0.81
C MET A 15 -19.81 3.90 -2.18
N ASN A 16 -20.56 4.97 -2.43
CA ASN A 16 -20.41 5.75 -3.66
C ASN A 16 -19.03 6.38 -3.77
N PHE A 17 -18.47 6.88 -2.65
CA PHE A 17 -17.11 7.40 -2.64
C PHE A 17 -16.07 6.32 -2.96
N ILE A 18 -16.18 5.14 -2.35
CA ILE A 18 -15.31 4.00 -2.63
C ILE A 18 -15.42 3.61 -4.11
N GLU A 19 -16.62 3.54 -4.67
CA GLU A 19 -16.84 3.25 -6.09
C GLU A 19 -16.17 4.29 -6.99
N ILE A 20 -16.38 5.58 -6.74
CA ILE A 20 -15.76 6.68 -7.51
C ILE A 20 -14.23 6.55 -7.50
N VAL A 21 -13.64 6.34 -6.32
CA VAL A 21 -12.18 6.19 -6.19
C VAL A 21 -11.69 4.94 -6.92
N LEU A 22 -12.37 3.80 -6.79
CA LEU A 22 -11.96 2.56 -7.45
C LEU A 22 -12.11 2.65 -8.98
N CYS A 23 -13.17 3.28 -9.49
CA CYS A 23 -13.38 3.52 -10.91
C CYS A 23 -12.28 4.40 -11.52
N HIS A 24 -11.66 5.28 -10.73
CA HIS A 24 -10.52 6.08 -11.18
C HIS A 24 -9.35 5.20 -11.69
N PHE A 25 -9.22 3.97 -11.20
CA PHE A 25 -8.18 3.02 -11.61
C PHE A 25 -8.49 2.24 -12.88
N GLU A 26 -9.70 2.29 -13.45
CA GLU A 26 -10.07 1.45 -14.61
C GLU A 26 -9.10 1.63 -15.79
N SER A 27 -8.68 2.87 -16.04
CA SER A 27 -7.71 3.22 -17.10
C SER A 27 -6.33 2.58 -16.94
N CYS A 28 -5.97 2.10 -15.75
CA CYS A 28 -4.67 1.46 -15.48
C CYS A 28 -4.62 0.00 -15.95
N PHE A 29 -5.75 -0.56 -16.43
CA PHE A 29 -5.86 -1.96 -16.80
C PHE A 29 -6.16 -2.11 -18.29
N SER A 30 -5.32 -2.83 -19.01
CA SER A 30 -5.58 -3.18 -20.42
C SER A 30 -6.65 -4.27 -20.58
N ARG A 31 -6.99 -4.98 -19.49
CA ARG A 31 -8.04 -6.00 -19.47
C ARG A 31 -9.05 -5.74 -18.37
N LYS A 32 -10.33 -5.70 -18.74
CA LYS A 32 -11.45 -5.53 -17.79
C LYS A 32 -11.48 -6.58 -16.68
N ALA A 33 -11.06 -7.82 -16.97
CA ALA A 33 -10.93 -8.86 -15.96
C ALA A 33 -9.90 -8.52 -14.87
N ALA A 34 -8.77 -7.91 -15.24
CA ALA A 34 -7.76 -7.50 -14.28
C ALA A 34 -8.26 -6.34 -13.40
N PHE A 35 -8.95 -5.35 -13.98
CA PHE A 35 -9.59 -4.30 -13.20
C PHE A 35 -10.60 -4.86 -12.18
N ARG A 36 -11.46 -5.81 -12.59
CA ARG A 36 -12.40 -6.47 -11.68
C ARG A 36 -11.69 -7.20 -10.53
N TRP A 37 -10.58 -7.87 -10.81
CA TRP A 37 -9.76 -8.49 -9.78
C TRP A 37 -9.12 -7.46 -8.85
N PHE A 38 -8.63 -6.32 -9.37
CA PHE A 38 -8.12 -5.22 -8.56
C PHE A 38 -9.18 -4.69 -7.58
N VAL A 39 -10.41 -4.45 -8.05
CA VAL A 39 -11.54 -4.03 -7.21
C VAL A 39 -11.82 -5.09 -6.14
N THR A 40 -11.94 -6.36 -6.54
CA THR A 40 -12.23 -7.48 -5.63
C THR A 40 -11.16 -7.62 -4.53
N ILE A 41 -9.88 -7.56 -4.91
CA ILE A 41 -8.75 -7.64 -3.98
C ILE A 41 -8.74 -6.45 -3.03
N THR A 42 -8.99 -5.24 -3.54
CA THR A 42 -8.98 -4.02 -2.72
C THR A 42 -10.10 -4.03 -1.70
N VAL A 43 -11.32 -4.38 -2.11
CA VAL A 43 -12.45 -4.57 -1.18
C VAL A 43 -12.15 -5.70 -0.19
N GLY A 44 -11.54 -6.80 -0.66
CA GLY A 44 -11.06 -7.88 0.19
C GLY A 44 -10.09 -7.42 1.27
N PHE A 45 -9.14 -6.53 0.95
CA PHE A 45 -8.22 -5.98 1.93
C PHE A 45 -8.86 -4.99 2.90
N MET A 46 -9.93 -4.28 2.49
CA MET A 46 -10.72 -3.42 3.38
C MET A 46 -11.55 -4.23 4.38
N LEU A 47 -12.06 -5.39 3.95
CA LEU A 47 -12.97 -6.23 4.75
C LEU A 47 -12.28 -7.34 5.53
N ARG A 48 -11.04 -7.70 5.20
CA ARG A 48 -10.40 -8.88 5.78
C ARG A 48 -10.34 -8.81 7.31
N SER A 49 -10.64 -9.94 7.93
CA SER A 49 -10.71 -10.11 9.39
C SER A 49 -9.37 -10.52 10.02
N ASP A 50 -8.41 -10.99 9.21
CA ASP A 50 -7.12 -11.50 9.67
C ASP A 50 -5.95 -11.16 8.72
N LYS A 51 -4.77 -11.71 9.03
CA LYS A 51 -3.50 -11.44 8.35
C LYS A 51 -2.97 -12.64 7.53
N LEU A 52 -3.84 -13.54 7.08
CA LEU A 52 -3.47 -14.73 6.28
C LEU A 52 -3.33 -14.46 4.78
N GLY A 53 -3.43 -13.20 4.35
CA GLY A 53 -3.15 -12.77 2.98
C GLY A 53 -4.32 -12.98 2.04
N LEU A 54 -4.08 -13.63 0.89
CA LEU A 54 -5.09 -13.83 -0.14
C LEU A 54 -6.17 -14.84 0.26
N THR A 55 -5.84 -15.80 1.11
CA THR A 55 -6.83 -16.76 1.64
C THR A 55 -7.87 -16.08 2.52
N SER A 56 -7.50 -15.00 3.22
CA SER A 56 -8.43 -14.13 3.96
C SER A 56 -9.45 -13.51 3.02
N VAL A 57 -9.00 -12.96 1.89
CA VAL A 57 -9.89 -12.36 0.88
C VAL A 57 -10.88 -13.38 0.32
N ILE A 58 -10.43 -14.59 -0.01
CA ILE A 58 -11.31 -15.65 -0.51
C ILE A 58 -12.41 -15.99 0.50
N ARG A 59 -12.04 -16.16 1.78
CA ARG A 59 -12.99 -16.52 2.83
C ARG A 59 -13.93 -15.38 3.18
N ASP A 60 -13.41 -14.19 3.39
CA ASP A 60 -14.19 -13.05 3.89
C ASP A 60 -15.14 -12.49 2.83
N LEU A 61 -14.84 -12.70 1.54
CA LEU A 61 -15.76 -12.40 0.43
C LEU A 61 -16.57 -13.62 -0.04
N ALA A 62 -16.46 -14.78 0.63
CA ALA A 62 -17.11 -16.03 0.27
C ALA A 62 -16.92 -16.46 -1.20
N LEU A 63 -15.71 -16.26 -1.74
CA LEU A 63 -15.37 -16.62 -3.11
C LEU A 63 -15.14 -18.13 -3.25
N SER A 64 -15.36 -18.64 -4.46
CA SER A 64 -14.96 -19.99 -4.85
C SER A 64 -13.49 -20.26 -4.50
N PRO A 65 -13.12 -21.43 -3.93
CA PRO A 65 -11.73 -21.77 -3.68
C PRO A 65 -10.83 -21.71 -4.93
N GLY A 66 -11.38 -22.02 -6.11
CA GLY A 66 -10.66 -21.93 -7.39
C GLY A 66 -10.31 -20.49 -7.81
N SER A 67 -10.91 -19.49 -7.17
CA SER A 67 -10.56 -18.08 -7.37
C SER A 67 -9.17 -17.73 -6.84
N TYR A 68 -8.60 -18.54 -5.93
CA TYR A 68 -7.29 -18.27 -5.34
C TYR A 68 -6.19 -18.19 -6.42
N ASP A 69 -6.16 -19.15 -7.34
CA ASP A 69 -5.17 -19.18 -8.42
C ASP A 69 -5.35 -18.00 -9.38
N SER A 70 -6.60 -17.65 -9.69
CA SER A 70 -6.90 -16.46 -10.50
C SER A 70 -6.40 -15.18 -9.83
N MET A 71 -6.53 -15.08 -8.51
CA MET A 71 -6.04 -13.95 -7.74
C MET A 71 -4.51 -13.92 -7.67
N LEU A 72 -3.84 -15.07 -7.59
CA LEU A 72 -2.39 -15.15 -7.73
C LEU A 72 -1.91 -14.70 -9.11
N HIS A 73 -2.63 -15.09 -10.17
CA HIS A 73 -2.33 -14.66 -11.53
C HIS A 73 -2.47 -13.15 -11.70
N PHE A 74 -3.41 -12.50 -11.02
CA PHE A 74 -3.53 -11.04 -11.04
C PHE A 74 -2.22 -10.34 -10.65
N PHE A 75 -1.53 -10.80 -9.60
CA PHE A 75 -0.26 -10.20 -9.15
C PHE A 75 0.93 -10.43 -10.10
N ARG A 76 0.77 -11.26 -11.11
CA ARG A 76 1.78 -11.57 -12.13
C ARG A 76 1.37 -11.14 -13.53
N ALA A 77 0.20 -10.50 -13.66
CA ALA A 77 -0.35 -10.13 -14.95
C ALA A 77 0.38 -8.91 -15.52
N SER A 78 0.66 -8.91 -16.82
CA SER A 78 1.19 -7.76 -17.56
C SER A 78 0.11 -6.77 -17.99
N SER A 79 -1.16 -7.00 -17.61
CA SER A 79 -2.28 -6.13 -17.98
C SER A 79 -2.43 -4.88 -17.12
N TRP A 80 -1.50 -4.65 -16.19
CA TRP A 80 -1.39 -3.46 -15.35
C TRP A 80 0.06 -3.32 -14.88
N SER A 81 0.44 -2.13 -14.41
CA SER A 81 1.73 -1.88 -13.79
C SER A 81 1.54 -1.20 -12.43
N LEU A 82 2.43 -1.49 -11.47
CA LEU A 82 2.37 -0.85 -10.15
C LEU A 82 2.62 0.67 -10.26
N GLU A 83 3.43 1.09 -11.22
CA GLU A 83 3.72 2.51 -11.46
C GLU A 83 2.46 3.27 -11.90
N ASP A 84 1.67 2.71 -12.82
CA ASP A 84 0.42 3.33 -13.28
C ASP A 84 -0.62 3.41 -12.17
N ILE A 85 -0.76 2.33 -11.39
CA ILE A 85 -1.64 2.30 -10.22
C ILE A 85 -1.20 3.37 -9.21
N ARG A 86 0.11 3.49 -8.93
CA ARG A 86 0.62 4.51 -8.01
C ARG A 86 0.35 5.93 -8.51
N ARG A 87 0.66 6.23 -9.77
CA ARG A 87 0.36 7.54 -10.39
C ARG A 87 -1.13 7.87 -10.29
N ARG A 88 -1.99 6.89 -10.55
CA ARG A 88 -3.44 7.06 -10.47
C ARG A 88 -3.92 7.26 -9.05
N TRP A 89 -3.33 6.58 -8.07
CA TRP A 89 -3.60 6.79 -6.66
C TRP A 89 -3.21 8.21 -6.22
N PHE A 90 -2.04 8.71 -6.62
CA PHE A 90 -1.64 10.09 -6.34
C PHE A 90 -2.65 11.10 -6.90
N SER A 91 -3.09 10.90 -8.15
CA SER A 91 -4.14 11.72 -8.76
C SER A 91 -5.44 11.68 -7.94
N ALA A 92 -5.93 10.48 -7.59
CA ALA A 92 -7.15 10.33 -6.80
C ALA A 92 -7.05 11.04 -5.44
N VAL A 93 -5.89 10.97 -4.77
CA VAL A 93 -5.66 11.67 -3.50
C VAL A 93 -5.66 13.18 -3.70
N MET A 94 -5.01 13.68 -4.74
CA MET A 94 -5.01 15.11 -5.09
C MET A 94 -6.41 15.64 -5.41
N ASP A 95 -7.23 14.85 -6.09
CA ASP A 95 -8.56 15.25 -6.55
C ASP A 95 -9.63 15.19 -5.45
N HIS A 96 -9.49 14.27 -4.50
CA HIS A 96 -10.55 13.96 -3.53
C HIS A 96 -10.21 14.26 -2.07
N ALA A 97 -8.94 14.32 -1.68
CA ALA A 97 -8.57 14.50 -0.29
C ALA A 97 -8.47 15.98 0.12
N PRO A 98 -8.81 16.32 1.37
CA PRO A 98 -8.61 17.67 1.91
C PRO A 98 -7.14 17.90 2.26
N LEU A 99 -6.29 18.08 1.25
CA LEU A 99 -4.84 18.17 1.43
C LEU A 99 -4.40 19.46 2.12
N TYR A 100 -3.50 19.34 3.09
CA TYR A 100 -2.89 20.50 3.75
C TYR A 100 -1.94 21.23 2.80
N ARG A 101 -1.88 22.56 2.96
CA ARG A 101 -0.88 23.41 2.31
C ARG A 101 -0.28 24.38 3.31
N GLU A 102 1.04 24.48 3.30
CA GLU A 102 1.81 25.50 4.01
C GLU A 102 2.51 26.38 2.99
N GLY A 103 2.28 27.70 3.01
CA GLY A 103 2.87 28.62 2.04
C GLY A 103 2.60 28.27 0.57
N GLY A 104 1.48 27.61 0.26
CA GLY A 104 1.12 27.17 -1.09
C GLY A 104 1.67 25.80 -1.49
N PHE A 105 2.48 25.16 -0.65
CA PHE A 105 3.08 23.84 -0.91
C PHE A 105 2.36 22.74 -0.14
N HIS A 106 2.21 21.57 -0.77
CA HIS A 106 1.72 20.38 -0.08
C HIS A 106 2.79 19.85 0.88
N VAL A 107 2.36 19.40 2.06
CA VAL A 107 3.26 18.83 3.07
C VAL A 107 3.27 17.31 2.95
N LEU A 108 4.42 16.77 2.61
CA LEU A 108 4.68 15.34 2.55
C LEU A 108 5.26 14.84 3.88
N VAL A 109 4.94 13.59 4.21
CA VAL A 109 5.40 12.91 5.42
C VAL A 109 6.13 11.64 5.00
N GLY A 110 7.39 11.52 5.37
CA GLY A 110 8.20 10.34 5.13
C GLY A 110 8.49 9.59 6.43
N ASP A 111 8.42 8.26 6.41
CA ASP A 111 8.84 7.41 7.54
C ASP A 111 9.50 6.11 7.04
N GLY A 112 10.41 5.57 7.83
CA GLY A 112 11.12 4.33 7.55
C GLY A 112 10.81 3.27 8.59
N VAL A 113 10.32 2.10 8.18
CA VAL A 113 10.02 0.99 9.10
C VAL A 113 10.86 -0.25 8.81
N LYS A 114 11.52 -0.74 9.86
CA LYS A 114 12.22 -2.03 9.87
C LYS A 114 11.25 -3.10 10.37
N GLN A 115 10.80 -3.99 9.49
CA GLN A 115 9.85 -5.05 9.81
C GLN A 115 10.54 -6.40 9.86
N SER A 116 10.54 -7.03 11.04
CA SER A 116 11.10 -8.38 11.22
C SER A 116 10.37 -9.42 10.37
N LYS A 117 11.13 -10.38 9.87
CA LYS A 117 10.66 -11.51 9.06
C LYS A 117 11.31 -12.79 9.56
N GLU A 118 10.50 -13.84 9.71
CA GLU A 118 10.98 -15.17 10.11
C GLU A 118 11.28 -16.06 8.90
N GLY A 119 10.84 -15.66 7.70
CA GLY A 119 11.06 -16.41 6.47
C GLY A 119 12.52 -16.39 6.03
N ARG A 120 13.15 -17.56 5.96
CA ARG A 120 14.58 -17.73 5.65
C ARG A 120 14.97 -17.49 4.18
N ARG A 121 14.00 -17.42 3.27
CA ARG A 121 14.22 -17.30 1.81
C ARG A 121 13.37 -16.19 1.18
N MET A 122 13.03 -15.17 1.96
CA MET A 122 12.28 -14.03 1.46
C MET A 122 13.25 -13.05 0.76
N PRO A 123 13.05 -12.72 -0.53
CA PRO A 123 13.86 -11.73 -1.22
C PRO A 123 13.83 -10.38 -0.49
N GLY A 124 14.95 -9.66 -0.48
CA GLY A 124 15.03 -8.36 0.18
C GLY A 124 15.24 -8.41 1.69
N VAL A 125 15.17 -9.59 2.33
CA VAL A 125 15.43 -9.70 3.77
C VAL A 125 16.94 -9.66 4.03
N LYS A 126 17.36 -8.80 4.96
CA LYS A 126 18.75 -8.70 5.42
C LYS A 126 18.81 -8.52 6.94
N LYS A 127 20.01 -8.66 7.50
CA LYS A 127 20.30 -8.26 8.87
C LYS A 127 20.27 -6.72 8.96
N LEU A 128 19.41 -6.19 9.82
CA LEU A 128 19.19 -4.77 10.06
C LEU A 128 19.49 -4.47 11.53
N PHE A 129 20.23 -3.39 11.77
CA PHE A 129 20.42 -2.83 13.10
C PHE A 129 19.21 -1.99 13.49
N GLN A 130 18.74 -2.06 14.73
CA GLN A 130 17.65 -1.24 15.25
C GLN A 130 18.21 -0.12 16.13
N GLU A 131 18.12 1.12 15.63
CA GLU A 131 18.58 2.33 16.35
C GLU A 131 17.64 2.73 17.50
N SER A 132 16.40 2.23 17.53
CA SER A 132 15.46 2.56 18.60
C SER A 132 15.94 1.91 19.90
N GLU A 133 16.35 2.73 20.87
CA GLU A 133 16.64 2.27 22.23
C GLU A 133 15.34 1.83 22.92
N ASN A 134 15.02 0.55 22.78
CA ASN A 134 14.00 -0.11 23.57
C ASN A 134 14.60 -1.41 24.09
N SER A 135 14.73 -1.53 25.42
CA SER A 135 15.33 -2.68 26.08
C SER A 135 14.62 -4.01 25.77
N ALA A 136 13.36 -3.98 25.30
CA ALA A 136 12.62 -5.16 24.88
C ALA A 136 12.82 -5.55 23.40
N LYS A 137 13.55 -4.75 22.60
CA LYS A 137 13.79 -5.05 21.18
C LYS A 137 15.21 -5.58 20.98
N PRO A 138 15.39 -6.65 20.19
CA PRO A 138 16.73 -7.12 19.84
C PRO A 138 17.45 -6.06 19.00
N GLU A 139 18.73 -5.86 19.29
CA GLU A 139 19.60 -4.90 18.59
C GLU A 139 19.65 -5.16 17.07
N TYR A 140 19.53 -6.42 16.66
CA TYR A 140 19.47 -6.82 15.26
C TYR A 140 18.23 -7.64 14.97
N ILE A 141 17.65 -7.40 13.79
CA ILE A 141 16.60 -8.24 13.22
C ILE A 141 17.01 -8.70 11.82
N HIS A 142 16.48 -9.84 11.41
CA HIS A 142 16.37 -10.13 9.98
C HIS A 142 15.00 -9.63 9.52
N GLY A 143 14.99 -8.77 8.52
CA GLY A 143 13.76 -8.13 8.09
C GLY A 143 13.88 -7.33 6.82
N HIS A 144 12.77 -6.69 6.49
CA HIS A 144 12.66 -5.71 5.41
C HIS A 144 12.76 -4.30 5.99
N MET A 145 13.37 -3.40 5.23
CA MET A 145 13.35 -1.98 5.52
C MET A 145 12.52 -1.30 4.43
N PHE A 146 11.38 -0.78 4.85
CA PHE A 146 10.46 -0.04 3.98
C PHE A 146 10.64 1.46 4.22
N GLY A 147 10.59 2.24 3.16
CA GLY A 147 10.27 3.66 3.24
C GLY A 147 8.84 3.89 2.79
N GLY A 148 8.14 4.70 3.56
CA GLY A 148 6.78 5.16 3.30
C GLY A 148 6.78 6.64 3.02
N LEU A 149 6.07 7.04 1.97
CA LEU A 149 5.71 8.41 1.68
C LEU A 149 4.20 8.56 1.84
N GLY A 150 3.78 9.61 2.51
CA GLY A 150 2.40 10.04 2.60
C GLY A 150 2.27 11.55 2.46
N ILE A 151 1.02 12.00 2.45
CA ILE A 151 0.67 13.42 2.35
C ILE A 151 -0.26 13.81 3.48
N LEU A 152 -0.04 14.99 4.04
CA LEU A 152 -0.86 15.50 5.13
C LEU A 152 -2.21 15.97 4.60
N ALA A 153 -3.28 15.47 5.20
CA ALA A 153 -4.66 15.81 4.84
C ALA A 153 -5.52 15.97 6.10
N GLY A 154 -6.57 16.78 5.99
CA GLY A 154 -7.57 16.98 7.03
C GLY A 154 -7.86 18.45 7.30
N SER A 155 -8.12 18.75 8.56
CA SER A 155 -8.47 20.09 9.03
C SER A 155 -7.73 20.41 10.33
N VAL A 156 -7.77 21.68 10.76
CA VAL A 156 -7.12 22.16 12.00
C VAL A 156 -7.39 21.28 13.22
N ARG A 157 -8.54 20.59 13.28
CA ARG A 157 -8.92 19.74 14.42
C ARG A 157 -8.60 18.25 14.25
N SER A 158 -8.27 17.82 13.04
CA SER A 158 -8.03 16.41 12.72
C SER A 158 -7.13 16.32 11.50
N TRP A 159 -5.87 15.98 11.73
CA TRP A 159 -4.88 15.72 10.70
C TRP A 159 -4.65 14.22 10.58
N ALA A 160 -4.53 13.75 9.35
CA ALA A 160 -4.18 12.38 9.02
C ALA A 160 -3.10 12.37 7.94
N CYS A 161 -2.31 11.30 7.92
CA CYS A 161 -1.40 11.00 6.82
C CYS A 161 -2.11 10.04 5.86
N ILE A 162 -2.28 10.46 4.61
CA ILE A 162 -2.73 9.57 3.54
C ILE A 162 -1.50 8.90 2.93
N PRO A 163 -1.34 7.57 3.06
CA PRO A 163 -0.18 6.88 2.50
C PRO A 163 -0.24 6.93 0.97
N LEU A 164 0.83 7.40 0.35
CA LEU A 164 0.98 7.53 -1.09
C LEU A 164 1.77 6.35 -1.69
N SER A 165 2.88 5.98 -1.05
CA SER A 165 3.77 4.92 -1.52
C SER A 165 4.45 4.26 -0.33
N ILE A 166 4.58 2.94 -0.36
CA ILE A 166 5.45 2.19 0.56
C ILE A 166 6.26 1.21 -0.28
N ARG A 167 7.58 1.30 -0.19
CA ARG A 167 8.48 0.43 -0.95
C ARG A 167 9.62 -0.09 -0.12
N LEU A 168 10.16 -1.22 -0.57
CA LEU A 168 11.38 -1.78 0.00
C LEU A 168 12.57 -0.95 -0.50
N HIS A 169 13.20 -0.18 0.40
CA HIS A 169 14.30 0.73 0.05
C HIS A 169 15.68 0.16 0.37
N ASP A 170 15.76 -0.93 1.13
CA ASP A 170 17.00 -1.64 1.44
C ASP A 170 16.78 -3.17 1.44
N GLY A 171 17.85 -3.93 1.17
CA GLY A 171 17.86 -5.39 1.09
C GLY A 171 17.86 -5.98 -0.31
N LEU A 172 17.65 -5.16 -1.35
CA LEU A 172 17.64 -5.61 -2.75
C LEU A 172 18.98 -5.44 -3.47
N GLN A 173 20.06 -5.04 -2.80
CA GLN A 173 21.33 -4.72 -3.46
C GLN A 173 21.90 -5.88 -4.28
N ALA A 174 21.73 -7.12 -3.81
CA ALA A 174 22.16 -8.31 -4.52
C ALA A 174 21.39 -8.55 -5.84
N ALA A 175 20.21 -7.96 -6.00
CA ALA A 175 19.41 -8.09 -7.23
C ALA A 175 19.84 -7.08 -8.32
N ARG A 176 20.77 -6.16 -8.05
CA ARG A 176 21.25 -5.17 -9.05
C ARG A 176 21.87 -5.79 -10.29
N GLU A 177 22.49 -6.95 -10.13
CA GLU A 177 23.13 -7.67 -11.23
C GLU A 177 22.13 -8.42 -12.11
N TRP A 178 20.86 -8.45 -11.71
CA TRP A 178 19.83 -9.13 -12.48
C TRP A 178 19.47 -8.31 -13.71
N LYS A 179 19.15 -9.01 -14.80
CA LYS A 179 18.68 -8.38 -16.03
C LYS A 179 17.43 -7.54 -15.73
N ASP A 180 17.43 -6.30 -16.20
CA ASP A 180 16.33 -5.33 -16.05
C ASP A 180 16.05 -4.90 -14.59
N ALA A 181 17.01 -5.07 -13.67
CA ALA A 181 16.85 -4.64 -12.28
C ALA A 181 16.95 -3.12 -12.10
N ALA A 182 15.86 -2.49 -11.64
CA ALA A 182 15.82 -1.10 -11.21
C ALA A 182 15.97 -0.98 -9.69
N VAL A 183 17.17 -1.23 -9.16
CA VAL A 183 17.45 -1.15 -7.71
C VAL A 183 18.35 0.05 -7.40
N SER A 184 17.80 1.03 -6.67
CA SER A 184 18.52 2.25 -6.28
C SER A 184 19.71 1.98 -5.35
N SER A 185 20.73 2.84 -5.44
CA SER A 185 21.85 2.92 -4.49
C SER A 185 21.78 4.08 -3.52
N SER A 186 20.76 4.93 -3.69
CA SER A 186 20.52 6.06 -2.82
C SER A 186 20.11 5.60 -1.42
N SER A 187 20.31 6.47 -0.42
CA SER A 187 19.78 6.22 0.93
C SER A 187 18.24 6.14 0.88
N HIS A 188 17.63 5.51 1.89
CA HIS A 188 16.17 5.40 1.92
C HIS A 188 15.47 6.78 1.91
N VAL A 189 16.08 7.80 2.51
CA VAL A 189 15.53 9.16 2.52
C VAL A 189 15.48 9.73 1.12
N ILE A 190 16.56 9.58 0.35
CA ILE A 190 16.60 10.03 -1.05
C ILE A 190 15.60 9.23 -1.89
N GLN A 191 15.51 7.92 -1.69
CA GLN A 191 14.50 7.10 -2.37
C GLN A 191 13.07 7.54 -2.02
N MET A 192 12.77 7.95 -0.78
CA MET A 192 11.45 8.51 -0.42
C MET A 192 11.18 9.86 -1.10
N VAL A 193 12.21 10.70 -1.28
CA VAL A 193 12.07 11.98 -2.00
C VAL A 193 11.86 11.75 -3.49
N GLU A 194 12.53 10.76 -4.09
CA GLU A 194 12.31 10.33 -5.48
C GLU A 194 10.90 9.72 -5.70
N ASP A 195 10.17 9.42 -4.63
CA ASP A 195 8.82 8.84 -4.67
C ASP A 195 7.69 9.85 -4.67
N ALA A 196 8.02 11.10 -4.38
CA ALA A 196 7.10 12.23 -4.32
C ALA A 196 6.72 12.73 -5.72
#